data_AF-A0A170UTE7-F1
#
_entry.id   AF-A0A170UTE7-F1
#
_cell.length_a   1.000
_cell.length_b   1.000
_cell.length_c   1.000
_cell.angle_alpha   90.00
_cell.angle_beta   90.00
_cell.angle_gamma   90.00
#
_symmetry.space_group_name_H-M   'P 1'
#
loop_
_entity.id
_entity.type
_entity.pdbx_description
1 polymer ?
#
loop_
_entity_poly.entity_id
_entity_poly.type
_entity_poly.pdbx_seq_one_letter_code
_entity_poly.pdbx_strand_id
1 'polypeptide(L)'
;KIDSSPESGNIKTSIDLRGAAGYSGGERGEGPHWRCHICTFQNHPLLNQCESCTMPRIILEGSETPNIHIHVTHHKFPSCKVVHSWAI
;
A
#
# COMPACT_ATOMS: atom_id res chain seq x y z
N LYS A 1 -41.16 -0.79 41.85
CA LYS A 1 -39.92 -1.48 42.30
C LYS A 1 -39.72 -2.60 41.27
N ILE A 2 -39.03 -2.31 40.15
CA ILE A 2 -37.61 -2.63 39.88
C ILE A 2 -37.29 -4.08 40.30
N ASP A 3 -36.77 -4.97 39.48
CA ASP A 3 -35.77 -4.77 38.43
C ASP A 3 -35.74 -5.96 37.44
N SER A 4 -35.21 -5.66 36.26
CA SER A 4 -34.91 -6.54 35.13
C SER A 4 -33.73 -7.47 35.44
N SER A 5 -33.69 -8.70 34.94
CA SER A 5 -32.40 -9.22 34.45
C SER A 5 -32.55 -10.46 33.55
N PRO A 6 -31.87 -10.46 32.38
CA PRO A 6 -31.77 -11.63 31.51
C PRO A 6 -30.74 -12.62 32.08
N GLU A 7 -30.97 -13.91 31.87
CA GLU A 7 -29.95 -14.95 32.10
C GLU A 7 -28.78 -14.75 31.11
N SER A 8 -27.84 -13.89 31.45
CA SER A 8 -26.50 -13.93 30.86
C SER A 8 -25.62 -14.84 31.73
N GLY A 9 -25.63 -16.13 31.41
CA GLY A 9 -24.63 -17.07 31.91
C GLY A 9 -23.26 -16.69 31.34
N ASN A 10 -22.59 -15.73 31.99
CA ASN A 10 -21.24 -15.31 31.66
C ASN A 10 -20.28 -16.45 32.03
N ILE A 11 -19.86 -17.17 30.99
CA ILE A 11 -18.74 -18.11 30.97
C ILE A 11 -17.59 -17.63 31.89
N LYS A 12 -17.28 -18.41 32.94
CA LYS A 12 -16.04 -18.21 33.71
C LYS A 12 -14.86 -18.63 32.85
N THR A 13 -14.22 -17.66 32.19
CA THR A 13 -12.94 -17.86 31.50
C THR A 13 -11.82 -17.89 32.54
N SER A 14 -11.56 -19.06 33.13
CA SER A 14 -10.30 -19.31 33.82
C SER A 14 -9.24 -19.67 32.78
N ILE A 15 -8.61 -18.65 32.20
CA ILE A 15 -7.35 -18.80 31.45
C ILE A 15 -6.21 -18.54 32.43
N ASP A 16 -5.57 -19.62 32.86
CA ASP A 16 -4.36 -19.57 33.68
C ASP A 16 -3.23 -18.87 32.90
N LEU A 17 -2.85 -17.67 33.33
CA LEU A 17 -1.69 -16.96 32.79
C LEU A 17 -0.41 -17.44 33.49
N ARG A 18 0.12 -18.58 33.04
CA ARG A 18 1.51 -18.97 33.30
C ARG A 18 2.14 -19.45 32.00
N GLY A 19 3.17 -18.72 31.59
CA GLY A 19 3.60 -18.63 30.21
C GLY A 19 4.15 -19.90 29.58
N ALA A 20 3.90 -20.03 28.28
CA ALA A 20 4.67 -20.86 27.37
C ALA A 20 4.50 -20.35 25.93
N ALA A 21 5.66 -20.10 25.28
CA ALA A 21 5.91 -20.05 23.86
C ALA A 21 5.10 -19.05 23.00
N GLY A 22 5.82 -18.16 22.33
CA GLY A 22 5.30 -17.36 21.24
C GLY A 22 4.53 -18.25 20.27
N TYR A 23 3.22 -18.09 20.25
CA TYR A 23 2.38 -18.52 19.15
C TYR A 23 2.77 -17.63 17.97
N SER A 24 3.81 -18.06 17.24
CA SER A 24 3.96 -17.73 15.84
C SER A 24 2.74 -18.34 15.15
N GLY A 25 1.63 -17.61 15.23
CA GLY A 25 0.46 -17.82 14.42
C GLY A 25 0.93 -17.64 13.00
N GLY A 26 1.29 -18.75 12.37
CA GLY A 26 1.51 -18.88 10.93
C GLY A 26 0.19 -18.60 10.24
N GLU A 27 -0.14 -17.32 10.22
CA GLU A 27 -0.65 -16.59 9.11
C GLU A 27 -1.02 -17.37 7.84
N ARG A 28 -2.19 -18.01 7.87
CA ARG A 28 -2.72 -18.78 6.74
C ARG A 28 -3.29 -17.91 5.59
N GLY A 29 -2.79 -16.68 5.42
CA GLY A 29 -3.24 -15.78 4.35
C GLY A 29 -2.29 -14.61 4.05
N GLU A 30 -1.01 -14.71 4.40
CA GLU A 30 -0.20 -13.51 4.63
C GLU A 30 1.06 -13.50 3.76
N GLY A 31 0.92 -12.84 2.61
CA GLY A 31 2.09 -12.24 1.99
C GLY A 31 2.69 -11.15 2.91
N PRO A 32 3.85 -10.58 2.57
CA PRO A 32 4.40 -9.48 3.35
C PRO A 32 3.43 -8.29 3.34
N HIS A 33 3.26 -7.68 4.51
CA HIS A 33 2.62 -6.37 4.65
C HIS A 33 3.29 -5.37 3.70
N TRP A 34 2.51 -4.50 3.05
CA TRP A 34 3.03 -3.55 2.08
C TRP A 34 2.89 -2.11 2.57
N ARG A 35 3.90 -1.29 2.28
CA ARG A 35 3.93 0.12 2.66
C ARG A 35 3.30 0.98 1.56
N CYS A 36 2.34 1.82 1.91
CA CYS A 36 1.75 2.77 0.96
C CYS A 36 2.81 3.80 0.48
N HIS A 37 2.91 4.00 -0.83
CA HIS A 37 3.85 4.99 -1.40
C HIS A 37 3.39 6.45 -1.22
N ILE A 38 2.14 6.69 -0.80
CA ILE A 38 1.58 8.03 -0.58
C ILE A 38 1.67 8.43 0.89
N CYS A 39 1.09 7.63 1.80
CA CYS A 39 1.00 7.99 3.23
C CYS A 39 1.91 7.14 4.13
N THR A 40 2.70 6.21 3.59
CA THR A 40 3.62 5.33 4.33
C THR A 40 2.99 4.34 5.30
N PHE A 41 1.65 4.25 5.33
CA PHE A 41 0.93 3.29 6.16
C PHE A 41 1.27 1.83 5.80
N GLN A 42 1.35 0.97 6.81
CA GLN A 42 1.64 -0.46 6.69
C GLN A 42 0.32 -1.23 6.51
N ASN A 43 0.00 -1.62 5.28
CA ASN A 43 -1.26 -2.27 4.94
C ASN A 43 -1.18 -3.80 5.03
N HIS A 44 -2.33 -4.42 5.28
CA HIS A 44 -2.50 -5.88 5.28
C HIS A 44 -2.27 -6.46 3.86
N PRO A 45 -1.62 -7.63 3.73
CA PRO A 45 -1.28 -8.23 2.43
C PRO A 45 -2.46 -8.51 1.50
N LEU A 46 -3.64 -8.76 2.06
CA LEU A 46 -4.88 -9.03 1.32
C LEU A 46 -5.55 -7.77 0.74
N LEU A 47 -5.09 -6.57 1.11
CA LEU A 47 -5.66 -5.32 0.60
C LEU A 47 -5.01 -4.89 -0.71
N ASN A 48 -5.87 -4.49 -1.66
CA ASN A 48 -5.48 -3.92 -2.96
C ASN A 48 -5.43 -2.38 -2.95
N GLN A 49 -5.77 -1.75 -1.83
CA GLN A 49 -5.73 -0.30 -1.63
C GLN A 49 -5.37 0.02 -0.18
N CYS A 50 -4.89 1.24 0.07
CA CYS A 50 -4.53 1.70 1.38
C CYS A 50 -5.76 1.91 2.25
N GLU A 51 -5.76 1.39 3.47
CA GLU A 51 -6.87 1.58 4.42
C GLU A 51 -6.96 3.05 4.89
N SER A 52 -5.82 3.71 5.07
CA SER A 52 -5.76 5.08 5.62
C SER A 52 -6.06 6.16 4.58
N CYS A 53 -5.59 6.03 3.34
CA CYS A 53 -5.71 7.07 2.31
C CYS A 53 -6.38 6.62 1.00
N THR A 54 -6.90 5.38 0.97
CA THR A 54 -7.64 4.79 -0.17
C THR A 54 -6.88 4.68 -1.49
N MET A 55 -5.58 4.97 -1.52
CA MET A 55 -4.74 4.88 -2.72
C MET A 55 -4.48 3.42 -3.12
N PRO A 56 -4.50 3.10 -4.42
CA PRO A 56 -4.32 1.72 -4.89
C PRO A 56 -2.92 1.19 -4.59
N ARG A 57 -2.81 -0.13 -4.45
CA ARG A 57 -1.53 -0.83 -4.32
C ARG A 57 -0.86 -0.88 -5.69
N ILE A 58 0.30 -0.24 -5.82
CA ILE A 58 1.13 -0.35 -7.03
C ILE A 58 1.89 -1.67 -6.97
N ILE A 59 1.58 -2.59 -7.89
CA ILE A 59 2.34 -3.82 -8.10
C ILE A 59 3.19 -3.59 -9.36
N LEU A 60 4.49 -3.35 -9.17
CA LEU A 60 5.45 -3.30 -10.26
C LEU A 60 5.84 -4.74 -10.63
N GLU A 61 4.90 -5.44 -11.27
CA GLU A 61 5.12 -6.82 -11.72
C GLU A 61 5.95 -6.78 -13.01
N GLY A 62 7.27 -6.87 -12.86
CA GLY A 62 8.22 -6.85 -13.96
C GLY A 62 9.41 -5.95 -13.66
N SER A 63 10.52 -6.56 -13.28
CA SER A 63 11.86 -5.95 -13.25
C SER A 63 12.43 -5.67 -14.65
N GLU A 64 11.60 -5.74 -15.69
CA GLU A 64 11.98 -5.40 -17.04
C GLU A 64 11.87 -3.88 -17.13
N THR A 65 12.95 -3.16 -16.81
CA THR A 65 13.06 -1.76 -17.22
C THR A 65 12.71 -1.72 -18.70
N PRO A 66 11.64 -1.02 -19.14
CA PRO A 66 11.36 -0.93 -20.55
C PRO A 66 12.59 -0.26 -21.16
N ASN A 67 13.33 -1.01 -21.97
CA ASN A 67 14.45 -0.50 -22.74
C ASN A 67 13.88 0.45 -23.79
N ILE A 68 13.50 1.65 -23.34
CA ILE A 68 12.95 2.71 -24.17
C ILE A 68 14.11 3.29 -24.97
N HIS A 69 14.36 2.72 -26.14
CA HIS A 69 15.27 3.31 -27.10
C HIS A 69 14.62 4.58 -27.67
N ILE A 70 14.93 5.73 -27.07
CA ILE A 70 14.50 7.04 -27.56
C ILE A 70 15.24 7.30 -28.87
N HIS A 71 14.57 7.06 -30.00
CA HIS A 71 15.11 7.36 -31.32
C HIS A 71 14.97 8.86 -31.59
N VAL A 72 16.07 9.59 -31.47
CA VAL A 72 16.13 11.00 -31.86
C VAL A 72 16.39 11.08 -33.36
N THR A 73 15.34 11.24 -34.14
CA THR A 73 15.48 11.56 -35.56
C THR A 73 15.96 13.00 -35.69
N HIS A 74 17.24 13.19 -36.02
CA HIS A 74 17.78 14.49 -36.38
C HIS A 74 17.23 14.88 -37.76
N HIS A 75 16.02 15.43 -37.78
CA HIS A 75 15.56 16.17 -38.94
C HIS A 75 16.60 17.26 -39.18
N LYS A 76 17.11 17.31 -40.42
CA LYS A 76 18.06 18.32 -40.86
C LYS A 76 17.33 19.66 -40.87
N PHE A 77 17.17 20.25 -39.69
CA PHE A 77 16.58 21.55 -39.50
C PHE A 77 17.44 22.52 -40.31
N PRO A 78 16.85 23.29 -41.26
CA PRO A 78 17.57 24.40 -41.85
C PRO A 78 18.03 25.29 -40.70
N SER A 79 19.33 25.54 -40.67
CA SER A 79 20.09 26.26 -39.65
C SER A 79 19.23 27.24 -38.84
N CYS A 80 19.15 27.02 -37.52
CA CYS A 80 18.37 27.82 -36.58
C CYS A 80 18.53 29.32 -36.86
N LYS A 81 17.47 29.96 -37.39
CA LYS A 81 17.40 31.42 -37.45
C LYS A 81 17.00 31.90 -36.07
N VAL A 82 17.93 32.56 -35.37
CA VAL A 82 17.63 33.28 -34.13
C VAL A 82 16.69 34.44 -34.49
N VAL A 83 15.47 34.41 -33.95
CA VAL A 83 14.54 35.54 -34.04
C VAL A 83 14.57 36.25 -32.69
N HIS A 84 15.09 37.48 -32.66
CA HIS A 84 14.93 38.36 -31.50
C HIS A 84 13.61 39.13 -31.68
N SER A 85 12.61 38.80 -30.86
CA SER A 85 11.41 39.61 -30.70
C SER A 85 11.58 40.53 -29.50
N TRP A 86 11.53 41.84 -29.72
CA TRP A 86 11.39 42.82 -28.65
C TRP A 86 9.89 43.14 -28.50
N ALA A 87 9.40 43.10 -27.28
CA ALA A 87 8.08 43.62 -26.93
C ALA A 87 8.26 45.08 -26.46
N ILE A 88 7.34 45.96 -26.87
CA ILE A 88 7.26 47.36 -26.40
C ILE A 88 6.47 47.43 -25.11
#